data_AF-A0A0F9DZ69-F1
#
_entry.id   AF-A0A0F9DZ69-F1
#
_cell.length_a   1.000
_cell.length_b   1.000
_cell.length_c   1.000
_cell.angle_alpha   90.00
_cell.angle_beta   90.00
_cell.angle_gamma   90.00
#
_symmetry.space_group_name_H-M   'P 1'
#
loop_
_entity.id
_entity.type
_entity.pdbx_description
1 polymer ?
#
loop_
_entity_poly.entity_id
_entity_poly.type
_entity_poly.pdbx_seq_one_letter_code
_entity_poly.pdbx_strand_id
1 'polypeptide(L)' 'MYDLIIIGGGAAGFAAAMKASELNANILMVNNDTIGLGGTCVNVGCVP' A
#
# COMPACT_ATOMS: atom_id res chain seq x y z
N MET A 1 7.48 -1.10 -17.06
CA MET A 1 8.45 -1.75 -16.16
C MET A 1 8.25 -1.13 -14.78
N TYR A 2 8.35 -1.91 -13.71
CA TYR A 2 8.16 -1.41 -12.35
C TYR A 2 9.46 -1.55 -11.57
N ASP A 3 9.78 -0.53 -10.79
CA ASP A 3 10.96 -0.47 -9.92
C ASP A 3 10.66 -1.10 -8.55
N LEU A 4 9.38 -1.06 -8.14
CA LEU A 4 8.92 -1.65 -6.88
C LEU A 4 7.52 -2.26 -7.06
N ILE A 5 7.34 -3.49 -6.57
CA ILE A 5 6.05 -4.15 -6.48
C ILE A 5 5.69 -4.35 -5.01
N ILE A 6 4.53 -3.88 -4.60
CA ILE A 6 4.02 -3.95 -3.23
C ILE A 6 2.79 -4.85 -3.22
N ILE A 7 2.81 -5.88 -2.37
CA ILE A 7 1.68 -6.80 -2.20
C ILE A 7 1.03 -6.50 -0.84
N GLY A 8 -0.18 -5.96 -0.90
CA GLY A 8 -0.97 -5.51 0.25
C GLY A 8 -0.95 -3.98 0.41
N GLY A 9 -2.13 -3.38 0.37
CA GLY A 9 -2.35 -1.94 0.55
C GLY A 9 -2.54 -1.51 2.01
N GLY A 10 -1.87 -2.18 2.95
CA GLY A 10 -1.90 -1.82 4.37
C GLY A 10 -1.01 -0.61 4.69
N ALA A 11 -0.97 -0.19 5.96
CA ALA A 11 -0.21 0.99 6.40
C ALA A 11 1.26 0.98 5.95
N ALA A 12 1.96 -0.15 6.09
CA ALA A 12 3.35 -0.29 5.64
C ALA A 12 3.48 -0.24 4.11
N GLY A 13 2.56 -0.89 3.38
CA GLY A 13 2.56 -0.87 1.92
C GLY A 13 2.31 0.53 1.36
N PHE A 14 1.41 1.29 1.97
CA PHE A 14 1.19 2.69 1.62
C PHE A 14 2.39 3.57 1.93
N ALA A 15 3.01 3.42 3.11
CA ALA A 15 4.21 4.17 3.48
C ALA A 15 5.37 3.90 2.50
N ALA A 16 5.58 2.63 2.13
CA ALA A 16 6.57 2.25 1.14
C ALA A 16 6.28 2.84 -0.25
N ALA A 17 5.01 2.82 -0.68
CA ALA A 17 4.59 3.40 -1.96
C ALA A 17 4.81 4.92 -2.00
N MET A 18 4.44 5.64 -0.94
CA MET A 18 4.68 7.08 -0.83
C MET A 18 6.18 7.38 -0.91
N LYS A 19 7.01 6.64 -0.16
CA LYS A 19 8.45 6.88 -0.17
C LYS A 19 9.08 6.59 -1.53
N ALA A 20 8.64 5.53 -2.20
CA ALA A 20 9.10 5.20 -3.54
C ALA A 20 8.62 6.25 -4.58
N SER A 21 7.43 6.81 -4.41
CA SER A 21 6.90 7.88 -5.27
C SER A 21 7.71 9.17 -5.13
N GLU A 22 8.17 9.53 -3.92
CA GLU A 22 9.09 10.66 -3.70
C GLU A 22 10.42 10.48 -4.44
N LEU A 23 10.83 9.22 -4.64
CA LEU A 23 12.04 8.85 -5.38
C LEU A 23 11.79 8.70 -6.89
N ASN A 24 10.60 9.05 -7.39
CA ASN A 24 10.18 8.91 -8.79
C ASN A 24 10.22 7.47 -9.32
N ALA A 25 10.07 6.47 -8.44
CA ALA A 25 10.02 5.07 -8.83
C ALA A 25 8.66 4.72 -9.47
N ASN A 26 8.67 3.85 -10.48
CA ASN A 26 7.45 3.26 -11.05
C ASN A 26 6.98 2.13 -10.14
N ILE A 27 5.89 2.34 -9.40
CA ILE A 27 5.41 1.38 -8.40
C ILE A 27 4.15 0.68 -8.88
N LEU A 28 4.05 -0.63 -8.64
CA LEU A 28 2.81 -1.39 -8.74
C LEU A 28 2.38 -1.83 -7.33
N MET A 29 1.20 -1.40 -6.90
CA MET A 29 0.58 -1.92 -5.68
C MET A 29 -0.55 -2.89 -6.05
N VAL A 30 -0.47 -4.10 -5.51
CA VAL A 30 -1.52 -5.12 -5.66
C VAL A 30 -2.18 -5.28 -4.30
N ASN A 31 -3.48 -5.03 -4.24
CA ASN A 31 -4.28 -5.21 -3.02
C ASN A 31 -5.48 -6.09 -3.30
N ASN A 32 -5.89 -6.85 -2.30
CA ASN A 32 -7.15 -7.59 -2.32
C ASN A 32 -8.31 -6.63 -2.00
N ASP A 33 -9.40 -6.74 -2.75
CA ASP A 33 -10.65 -5.99 -2.60
C ASP A 33 -11.44 -6.29 -1.32
N THR A 34 -11.11 -7.39 -0.61
CA THR A 34 -11.83 -7.82 0.59
C THR A 34 -11.79 -6.81 1.75
N ILE A 35 -10.68 -6.09 1.95
CA ILE A 35 -10.46 -5.20 3.11
C ILE A 35 -10.29 -3.72 2.68
N GLY A 36 -10.18 -3.43 1.38
CA GLY A 36 -9.93 -2.08 0.89
C GLY A 36 -8.51 -1.56 1.15
N LEU A 37 -8.27 -0.30 0.78
CA LEU A 37 -6.99 0.40 0.99
C LEU A 37 -6.84 0.81 2.47
N GLY A 38 -5.61 0.89 2.95
CA GLY A 38 -5.30 1.13 4.37
C GLY A 38 -5.19 -0.16 5.21
N GLY A 39 -5.66 -1.30 4.67
CA GLY A 39 -5.55 -2.62 5.27
C GLY A 39 -6.19 -2.74 6.65
N THR A 40 -5.69 -3.65 7.48
CA THR A 40 -6.26 -3.96 8.80
C THR A 40 -6.34 -2.75 9.71
N CYS A 41 -5.27 -1.95 9.78
CA CYS A 41 -5.19 -0.78 10.67
C CYS A 41 -6.35 0.20 10.45
N VAL A 42 -6.72 0.47 9.19
CA VAL A 42 -7.74 1.45 8.82
C VAL A 42 -9.14 0.85 8.77
N ASN A 43 -9.31 -0.42 8.41
CA ASN A 43 -10.62 -0.96 8.07
C ASN A 43 -11.24 -1.87 9.14
N VAL A 44 -10.44 -2.52 9.98
CA VAL A 44 -10.91 -3.53 10.95
C VAL A 44 -10.02 -3.62 12.21
N GLY A 45 -9.34 -2.52 12.56
CA GLY A 45 -8.24 -2.55 13.52
C GLY A 45 -8.17 -1.33 14.42
N CYS A 46 -7.34 -0.35 14.07
CA CYS A 46 -7.03 0.77 14.95
C CYS A 46 -8.01 1.94 14.80
N VAL A 47 -8.59 2.13 13.61
CA VAL A 47 -9.43 3.30 13.30
C VAL A 47 -10.92 3.05 13.62
N PRO A 48 -11.58 2.02 13.05
CA PRO A 48 -12.92 1.60 13.49
C PRO A 48 -12.85 0.77 14.78
#